data_AF-A0A7X3M3T8-F1
#
_entry.id   AF-A0A7X3M3T8-F1
#
_cell.length_a   1.000
_cell.length_b   1.000
_cell.length_c   1.000
_cell.angle_alpha   90.00
_cell.angle_beta   90.00
_cell.angle_gamma   90.00
#
_symmetry.space_group_name_H-M   'P 1'
#
loop_
_entity.id
_entity.type
_entity.pdbx_description
1 polymer ?
#
loop_
_entity_poly.entity_id
_entity_poly.type
_entity_poly.pdbx_seq_one_letter_code
_entity_poly.pdbx_strand_id
1 'polypeptide(L)'
;MTMTGQTHSAQRFHITLTGKGAHAARPHEGIDVIVIGSHIVSALYALPSRHRQWTLGITRLTAGNSWNVLPQTAEIEGIVRSQDQHTDKQITTLIAGIAAGFGAETHVHWQPLSASEPDAPAWAR
;
A
#
# COMPACT_ATOMS: atom_id res chain seq x y z
N MET A 1 23.67 3.24 33.08
CA MET A 1 23.85 2.82 31.67
C MET A 1 22.56 3.15 30.94
N THR A 2 22.55 4.29 30.25
CA THR A 2 21.40 4.81 29.51
C THR A 2 21.11 3.89 28.32
N MET A 3 20.08 3.05 28.43
CA MET A 3 19.53 2.38 27.26
C MET A 3 18.73 3.42 26.47
N THR A 4 19.34 3.91 25.41
CA THR A 4 18.72 4.70 24.34
C THR A 4 17.45 3.98 23.86
N GLY A 5 16.30 4.60 24.10
CA GLY A 5 15.00 4.06 23.74
C GLY A 5 14.85 3.81 22.25
N GLN A 6 14.51 2.56 21.91
CA GLN A 6 13.79 2.07 20.73
C GLN A 6 13.65 3.02 19.53
N THR A 7 14.35 2.72 18.45
CA THR A 7 14.09 3.25 17.11
C THR A 7 12.71 2.78 16.62
N HIS A 8 11.73 3.69 16.59
CA HIS A 8 10.52 3.52 15.81
C HIS A 8 10.90 3.58 14.32
N SER A 9 11.11 2.45 13.64
CA SER A 9 11.46 2.49 12.22
C SER A 9 10.20 2.79 11.40
N ALA A 10 10.02 4.08 11.08
CA ALA A 10 9.03 4.54 10.12
C ALA A 10 9.54 4.27 8.70
N GLN A 11 8.68 3.70 7.86
CA GLN A 11 9.01 3.33 6.48
C GLN A 11 7.88 3.76 5.54
N ARG A 12 8.24 4.28 4.38
CA ARG A 12 7.32 4.45 3.25
C ARG A 12 7.22 3.15 2.48
N PHE A 13 6.08 2.95 1.85
CA PHE A 13 5.90 1.93 0.84
C PHE A 13 5.27 2.51 -0.41
N HIS A 14 5.62 1.90 -1.53
CA HIS A 14 5.02 2.14 -2.83
C HIS A 14 4.64 0.79 -3.43
N ILE A 15 3.37 0.61 -3.75
CA ILE A 15 2.81 -0.61 -4.31
C ILE A 15 2.39 -0.31 -5.74
N THR A 16 2.95 -1.07 -6.68
CA THR A 16 2.51 -1.09 -8.08
C THR A 16 1.70 -2.36 -8.32
N LEU A 17 0.46 -2.19 -8.77
CA LEU A 17 -0.40 -3.27 -9.22
C LEU A 17 -0.43 -3.26 -10.75
N THR A 18 -0.25 -4.42 -11.36
CA THR A 18 -0.36 -4.62 -12.80
C THR A 18 -1.42 -5.67 -13.09
N GLY A 19 -2.51 -5.24 -13.72
CA GLY A 19 -3.56 -6.08 -14.24
C GLY A 19 -3.56 -6.04 -15.77
N LYS A 20 -4.75 -5.94 -16.34
CA LYS A 20 -4.95 -5.92 -17.79
C LYS A 20 -6.06 -4.93 -18.12
N GLY A 21 -5.73 -3.91 -18.90
CA GLY A 21 -6.72 -2.94 -19.33
C GLY A 21 -7.78 -3.56 -20.25
N ALA A 22 -9.01 -3.05 -20.17
CA ALA A 22 -10.11 -3.48 -21.02
C ALA A 22 -11.17 -2.38 -21.12
N HIS A 23 -12.04 -2.49 -22.14
CA HIS A 23 -13.20 -1.62 -22.24
C HIS A 23 -14.17 -1.91 -21.08
N ALA A 24 -14.73 -0.87 -20.44
CA ALA A 24 -15.59 -1.03 -19.25
C ALA A 24 -16.84 -1.89 -19.50
N ALA A 25 -17.36 -1.91 -20.74
CA ALA A 25 -18.47 -2.79 -21.15
C ALA A 25 -18.10 -4.28 -21.30
N ARG A 26 -16.81 -4.64 -21.26
CA ARG A 26 -16.30 -6.01 -21.38
C ARG A 26 -15.28 -6.31 -20.26
N PRO A 27 -15.69 -6.21 -18.99
CA PRO A 27 -14.75 -6.29 -17.87
C PRO A 27 -14.05 -7.65 -17.76
N HIS A 28 -14.69 -8.71 -18.24
CA HIS A 28 -14.13 -10.07 -18.28
C HIS A 28 -12.91 -10.23 -19.21
N GLU A 29 -12.65 -9.26 -20.11
CA GLU A 29 -11.45 -9.25 -20.95
C GLU A 29 -10.22 -8.71 -20.21
N GLY A 30 -10.41 -8.07 -19.05
CA GLY A 30 -9.37 -7.40 -18.27
C GLY A 30 -9.23 -7.91 -16.84
N ILE A 31 -8.33 -7.27 -16.09
CA ILE A 31 -8.11 -7.49 -14.66
C ILE A 31 -8.14 -6.10 -14.02
N ASP A 32 -9.18 -5.84 -13.23
CA ASP A 32 -9.49 -4.51 -12.70
C ASP A 32 -8.64 -4.16 -11.48
N VAL A 33 -7.56 -3.40 -11.72
CA VAL A 33 -6.66 -2.92 -10.66
C VAL A 33 -7.30 -1.92 -9.69
N ILE A 34 -8.40 -1.26 -10.05
CA ILE A 34 -9.12 -0.36 -9.13
C ILE A 34 -9.79 -1.20 -8.03
N VAL A 35 -10.46 -2.28 -8.42
CA VAL A 35 -11.10 -3.22 -7.48
C VAL A 35 -10.05 -3.87 -6.58
N ILE A 36 -8.95 -4.35 -7.16
CA ILE A 36 -7.86 -5.00 -6.42
C ILE A 36 -7.21 -4.03 -5.43
N GLY A 37 -6.90 -2.81 -5.88
CA GLY A 37 -6.35 -1.77 -5.01
C GLY A 37 -7.29 -1.40 -3.87
N SER A 38 -8.60 -1.37 -4.13
CA SER A 38 -9.62 -1.13 -3.10
C SER A 38 -9.65 -2.24 -2.04
N HIS A 39 -9.59 -3.52 -2.46
CA HIS A 39 -9.49 -4.65 -1.53
C HIS A 39 -8.22 -4.60 -0.70
N ILE A 40 -7.08 -4.26 -1.30
CA ILE A 40 -5.81 -4.11 -0.59
C ILE A 40 -5.92 -3.01 0.47
N VAL A 41 -6.43 -1.83 0.11
CA VAL A 41 -6.65 -0.71 1.05
C VAL A 41 -7.51 -1.15 2.24
N SER A 42 -8.66 -1.78 1.98
CA SER A 42 -9.55 -2.27 3.03
C SER A 42 -8.87 -3.32 3.92
N ALA A 43 -8.16 -4.29 3.33
CA ALA A 43 -7.51 -5.35 4.07
C ALA A 43 -6.36 -4.82 4.95
N LEU A 44 -5.55 -3.91 4.43
CA LEU A 44 -4.49 -3.25 5.19
C LEU A 44 -5.05 -2.49 6.40
N TYR A 45 -6.21 -1.86 6.25
CA TYR A 45 -6.88 -1.17 7.35
C TYR A 45 -7.64 -2.08 8.32
N ALA A 46 -8.01 -3.29 7.89
CA ALA A 46 -8.63 -4.30 8.74
C ALA A 46 -7.62 -5.08 9.61
N LEU A 47 -6.31 -4.95 9.35
CA LEU A 47 -5.29 -5.63 10.16
C LEU A 47 -5.36 -5.18 11.62
N PRO A 48 -5.53 -6.11 12.58
CA PRO A 48 -5.78 -5.79 13.99
C PRO A 48 -4.62 -5.07 14.69
N SER A 49 -3.43 -5.12 14.11
CA SER A 49 -2.21 -4.56 14.69
C SER A 49 -2.14 -3.02 14.69
N ARG A 50 -3.05 -2.35 13.96
CA ARG A 50 -3.10 -0.88 13.76
C ARG A 50 -3.28 -0.03 15.02
N HIS A 51 -3.67 -0.64 16.14
CA HIS A 51 -4.07 0.10 17.34
C HIS A 51 -3.13 -0.05 18.53
N ARG A 52 -2.15 -0.96 18.48
CA ARG A 52 -1.24 -1.20 19.62
C ARG A 52 0.22 -1.53 19.28
N GLN A 53 0.53 -1.96 18.06
CA GLN A 53 1.90 -2.40 17.70
C GLN A 53 2.50 -1.64 16.52
N TRP A 54 1.68 -1.16 15.58
CA TRP A 54 2.11 -0.26 14.51
C TRP A 54 0.98 0.65 14.03
N THR A 55 1.35 1.72 13.35
CA THR A 55 0.42 2.61 12.66
C THR A 55 0.64 2.52 11.15
N LEU A 56 -0.44 2.73 10.39
CA LEU A 56 -0.45 2.74 8.94
C LEU A 56 -1.34 3.86 8.44
N GLY A 57 -0.83 4.60 7.46
CA GLY A 57 -1.61 5.53 6.66
C GLY A 57 -1.35 5.31 5.18
N ILE A 58 -2.41 5.17 4.40
CA ILE A 58 -2.38 5.21 2.94
C ILE A 58 -2.59 6.66 2.53
N THR A 59 -1.64 7.21 1.78
CA THR A 59 -1.57 8.65 1.46
C THR A 59 -1.83 8.93 -0.01
N ARG A 60 -1.71 7.92 -0.88
CA ARG A 60 -2.01 8.04 -2.31
C ARG A 60 -2.57 6.73 -2.86
N LEU A 61 -3.60 6.84 -3.67
CA LEU A 61 -4.11 5.78 -4.54
C LEU A 61 -4.44 6.42 -5.88
N THR A 62 -3.81 5.94 -6.96
CA THR A 62 -4.06 6.45 -8.31
C THR A 62 -4.19 5.30 -9.29
N ALA A 63 -5.23 5.34 -10.13
CA ALA A 63 -5.47 4.39 -11.21
C ALA A 63 -6.40 5.01 -12.25
N GLY A 64 -6.13 4.77 -13.53
CA GLY A 64 -6.98 5.22 -14.63
C GLY A 64 -6.86 6.71 -14.98
N ASN A 65 -7.25 7.01 -16.22
CA ASN A 65 -7.27 8.36 -16.79
C ASN A 65 -8.41 8.53 -17.81
N SER A 66 -9.34 7.57 -17.89
CA SER A 66 -10.50 7.59 -18.77
C SER A 66 -11.72 7.05 -18.03
N TRP A 67 -12.91 7.45 -18.47
CA TRP A 67 -14.19 7.08 -17.86
C TRP A 67 -14.72 5.71 -18.31
N ASN A 68 -14.18 5.14 -19.38
CA ASN A 68 -14.70 3.91 -20.03
C ASN A 68 -13.65 2.80 -20.22
N VAL A 69 -12.48 2.91 -19.57
CA VAL A 69 -11.39 1.94 -19.68
C VAL A 69 -10.94 1.51 -18.30
N LEU A 70 -10.87 0.20 -18.07
CA LEU A 70 -10.20 -0.38 -16.91
C LEU A 70 -8.70 -0.12 -17.04
N PRO A 71 -8.05 0.48 -16.04
CA PRO A 71 -6.61 0.73 -16.10
C PRO A 71 -5.80 -0.55 -16.06
N GLN A 72 -4.64 -0.53 -16.71
CA GLN A 72 -3.66 -1.61 -16.59
C GLN A 72 -2.90 -1.56 -15.26
N THR A 73 -2.71 -0.37 -14.70
CA THR A 73 -1.89 -0.18 -13.49
C THR A 73 -2.58 0.68 -12.44
N ALA A 74 -2.24 0.42 -11.18
CA ALA A 74 -2.59 1.25 -10.03
C ALA A 74 -1.37 1.40 -9.12
N GLU A 75 -1.21 2.59 -8.55
CA GLU A 75 -0.16 2.89 -7.58
C GLU A 75 -0.80 3.23 -6.23
N ILE A 76 -0.27 2.64 -5.15
CA ILE A 76 -0.67 2.91 -3.77
C ILE A 76 0.57 3.29 -2.97
N GLU A 77 0.52 4.42 -2.29
CA GLU A 77 1.59 4.84 -1.38
C GLU A 77 1.07 5.05 0.03
N GLY A 78 1.97 4.87 0.98
CA GLY A 78 1.70 5.16 2.35
C GLY A 78 2.92 5.04 3.23
N ILE A 79 2.66 5.05 4.52
CA ILE A 79 3.64 5.01 5.59
C ILE A 79 3.20 4.00 6.65
N VAL A 80 4.16 3.23 7.14
CA VAL A 80 4.03 2.36 8.30
C VAL A 80 5.00 2.82 9.37
N ARG A 81 4.56 2.85 10.63
CA ARG A 81 5.46 2.99 11.79
C ARG A 81 5.28 1.78 12.68
N SER A 82 6.34 0.98 12.83
CA SER A 82 6.31 -0.23 13.66
C SER A 82 7.58 -0.35 14.48
N GLN A 83 7.48 -1.05 15.61
CA GLN A 83 8.63 -1.56 16.36
C GLN A 83 8.97 -3.01 15.99
N ASP A 84 8.09 -3.68 15.24
CA ASP A 84 8.28 -5.07 14.77
C ASP A 84 8.85 -5.09 13.34
N GLN A 85 10.03 -5.71 13.22
CA GLN A 85 10.76 -5.90 11.96
C GLN A 85 10.05 -6.82 10.95
N HIS A 86 8.96 -7.51 11.32
CA HIS A 86 8.22 -8.40 10.41
C HIS A 86 6.99 -7.74 9.78
N THR A 87 6.71 -6.48 10.14
CA THR A 87 5.50 -5.77 9.70
C THR A 87 5.46 -5.60 8.18
N ASP A 88 6.60 -5.29 7.57
CA ASP A 88 6.78 -5.16 6.12
C ASP A 88 6.44 -6.47 5.39
N LYS A 89 6.98 -7.59 5.85
CA LYS A 89 6.75 -8.92 5.29
C LYS A 89 5.30 -9.34 5.41
N GLN A 90 4.66 -9.08 6.55
CA GLN A 90 3.24 -9.37 6.75
C GLN A 90 2.37 -8.58 5.76
N ILE A 91 2.64 -7.27 5.62
CA ILE A 91 1.93 -6.38 4.69
C ILE A 91 2.16 -6.83 3.24
N THR A 92 3.41 -7.08 2.84
CA THR A 92 3.74 -7.55 1.48
C THR A 92 3.05 -8.89 1.17
N THR A 93 3.00 -9.82 2.12
CA THR A 93 2.33 -11.11 1.94
C THR A 93 0.83 -10.93 1.73
N LEU A 94 0.18 -10.07 2.52
CA LEU A 94 -1.24 -9.77 2.37
C LEU A 94 -1.55 -9.16 0.98
N ILE A 95 -0.76 -8.18 0.56
CA ILE A 95 -0.90 -7.50 -0.74
C ILE A 95 -0.78 -8.52 -1.88
N ALA A 96 0.28 -9.32 -1.87
CA ALA A 96 0.55 -10.31 -2.90
C ALA A 96 -0.58 -11.37 -2.96
N GLY A 97 -1.07 -11.82 -1.80
CA GLY A 97 -2.17 -12.80 -1.73
C GLY A 97 -3.47 -12.27 -2.34
N ILE A 98 -3.84 -11.02 -2.05
CA ILE A 98 -5.04 -10.39 -2.62
C ILE A 98 -4.91 -10.28 -4.13
N ALA A 99 -3.82 -9.68 -4.62
CA ALA A 99 -3.66 -9.46 -6.04
C ALA A 99 -3.55 -10.75 -6.85
N ALA A 100 -2.81 -11.74 -6.36
CA ALA A 100 -2.75 -13.06 -6.98
C ALA A 100 -4.13 -13.73 -7.04
N GLY A 101 -4.97 -13.55 -6.02
CA GLY A 101 -6.35 -14.04 -6.01
C GLY A 101 -7.23 -13.46 -7.13
N PHE A 102 -6.89 -12.28 -7.64
CA PHE A 102 -7.55 -11.64 -8.80
C PHE A 102 -6.75 -11.80 -10.10
N GLY A 103 -5.61 -12.50 -10.08
CA GLY A 103 -4.76 -12.70 -11.26
C GLY A 103 -3.87 -11.51 -11.63
N ALA A 104 -3.69 -10.52 -10.75
CA ALA A 104 -2.79 -9.39 -10.97
C ALA A 104 -1.38 -9.65 -10.43
N GLU A 105 -0.40 -8.98 -11.02
CA GLU A 105 0.97 -8.89 -10.53
C GLU A 105 1.11 -7.72 -9.56
N THR A 106 2.02 -7.85 -8.59
CA THR A 106 2.31 -6.78 -7.62
C THR A 106 3.79 -6.63 -7.37
N HIS A 107 4.21 -5.38 -7.23
CA HIS A 107 5.52 -5.05 -6.69
C HIS A 107 5.36 -4.12 -5.49
N VAL A 108 6.08 -4.40 -4.40
CA VAL A 108 6.09 -3.56 -3.20
C VAL A 108 7.52 -3.08 -2.96
N HIS A 109 7.72 -1.77 -3.06
CA HIS A 109 8.98 -1.13 -2.76
C HIS A 109 8.91 -0.46 -1.37
N TRP A 110 9.80 -0.88 -0.47
CA TRP A 110 9.93 -0.32 0.87
C TRP A 110 11.09 0.67 0.94
N GLN A 111 10.87 1.81 1.59
CA GLN A 111 11.88 2.83 1.77
C GLN A 111 11.88 3.31 3.23
N PRO A 112 12.96 3.07 4.00
CA PRO A 112 13.11 3.67 5.33
C PRO A 112 13.10 5.20 5.23
N LEU A 113 12.42 5.86 6.18
CA LEU A 113 12.49 7.31 6.26
C LEU A 113 13.90 7.75 6.67
N SER A 114 14.40 8.77 6.00
CA SER A 114 15.65 9.41 6.41
C SER A 114 15.41 10.37 7.57
N ALA A 115 16.42 10.59 8.41
CA ALA A 115 16.32 11.48 9.57
C ALA A 115 16.05 12.96 9.19
N SER A 116 16.25 13.34 7.93
CA SER A 116 16.06 14.71 7.42
C SER A 116 14.70 14.93 6.76
N GLU A 117 13.86 13.90 6.63
CA GLU A 117 12.53 14.05 6.03
C GLU A 117 11.55 14.68 7.02
N PRO A 118 10.86 15.77 6.63
CA PRO A 118 9.86 16.38 7.49
C PRO A 118 8.67 15.41 7.69
N ASP A 119 8.24 15.25 8.94
CA ASP A 119 7.20 14.29 9.34
C ASP A 119 5.86 14.52 8.62
N ALA A 120 5.47 15.79 8.42
CA ALA A 120 4.29 16.20 7.67
C ALA A 120 4.34 17.70 7.34
N PRO A 121 3.71 18.15 6.23
CA PRO A 121 3.53 19.57 5.93
C PRO A 121 2.62 20.26 6.97
N ALA A 122 2.73 21.59 7.08
CA ALA A 122 2.02 22.36 8.12
C ALA A 122 0.48 22.25 8.06
N TRP A 123 -0.10 22.03 6.88
CA TRP A 123 -1.55 21.87 6.71
C TRP A 123 -2.10 20.54 7.24
N ALA A 124 -1.22 19.58 7.54
CA ALA A 124 -1.58 18.24 7.99
C ALA A 124 -1.49 18.07 9.53
N ARG A 125 -1.49 19.17 10.30
CA ARG A 125 -1.40 19.19 11.78
C ARG A 125 -2.65 19.77 12.41
#